data_AF-U2UQS0-F1
#
_entry.id   AF-U2UQS0-F1
#
_cell.length_a   1.000
_cell.length_b   1.000
_cell.length_c   1.000
_cell.angle_alpha   90.00
_cell.angle_beta   90.00
_cell.angle_gamma   90.00
#
_symmetry.space_group_name_H-M   'P 1'
#
loop_
_entity.id
_entity.type
_entity.pdbx_description
1 polymer ?
#
loop_
_entity_poly.entity_id
_entity_poly.type
_entity_poly.pdbx_seq_one_letter_code
_entity_poly.pdbx_strand_id
1 'polypeptide(L)'
;MTSVSFILLIVVAAIAGMGSVLDEAQFHRPLVACTLTGLVLGDMTTGILLGGTLEMLALGWMNAGAAMAPDAALASVVSTILVIAGHQSIGAGIALAVPLAAAGQALTIFVRTVTVFFQHLADRFALQGSASGIEMCHAAGLFLQAIRVAVPAAIVALVAGTDPVHAMLGSIPEVITRGLQVSGGFIVVVGYAMVINKMNATPFMPYFLLGFLLAVFTNVNLIGIGAVGLICAYFHIKGLARDPAAQDPGGGTGNAVDAVDDSGDSDWVQGGGAMDRKVSKGDLISVFIRSNFLSGSFNFERMQAIGFCVSMIPALRRVYKDDPQAYRESLQRHLEFFNTQPFLATPIMGIIAAMEEKKAVGAAISNAAISGVKVGLIGPLAGVGDPIFWGTLRPVLAALGAGIALTGSIVGPLLFFVAFNLIRLLTNWYGVMYGYAKGTELVDEMGGNKMRCLTEGSSVLGLLVMGALVAKWTTVNMPLVLSTYTDSRGEVIATTVQSILDSLMPGIVPLLMTFACMYFLKKGVNPLILICGLFALGIVGYAAGLFA
;
A
#
# COMPACT_ATOMS: atom_id res chain seq x y z
N MET A 1 4.67 -11.03 -37.25
CA MET A 1 3.93 -9.83 -36.74
C MET A 1 4.24 -8.62 -37.60
N THR A 2 3.30 -7.69 -37.77
CA THR A 2 3.56 -6.40 -38.45
C THR A 2 4.28 -5.42 -37.52
N SER A 3 4.96 -4.41 -38.07
CA SER A 3 5.62 -3.36 -37.26
C SER A 3 4.63 -2.60 -36.38
N VAL A 4 3.40 -2.39 -36.85
CA VAL A 4 2.34 -1.71 -36.09
C VAL A 4 1.89 -2.56 -34.90
N SER A 5 1.61 -3.86 -35.10
CA SER A 5 1.25 -4.77 -34.00
C SER A 5 2.38 -4.89 -32.98
N PHE A 6 3.64 -4.85 -33.41
CA PHE A 6 4.79 -4.87 -32.50
C PHE A 6 4.86 -3.62 -31.61
N ILE A 7 4.68 -2.42 -32.19
CA ILE A 7 4.66 -1.17 -31.42
C ILE A 7 3.49 -1.14 -30.44
N LEU A 8 2.29 -1.52 -30.89
CA LEU A 8 1.11 -1.58 -30.03
C LEU A 8 1.28 -2.58 -28.89
N LEU A 9 1.96 -3.70 -29.14
CA LEU A 9 2.25 -4.70 -28.11
C LEU A 9 3.13 -4.11 -27.01
N ILE A 10 4.17 -3.36 -27.38
CA ILE A 10 5.05 -2.67 -26.43
C ILE A 10 4.27 -1.65 -25.60
N VAL A 11 3.34 -0.92 -26.22
CA VAL A 11 2.47 0.04 -25.51
C VAL A 11 1.56 -0.68 -24.51
N VAL A 12 0.90 -1.77 -24.91
CA VAL A 12 0.07 -2.58 -24.01
C VAL A 12 0.91 -3.14 -22.85
N ALA A 13 2.09 -3.68 -23.14
CA ALA A 13 3.01 -4.20 -22.13
C ALA A 13 3.48 -3.10 -21.16
N ALA A 14 3.76 -1.90 -21.66
CA ALA A 14 4.12 -0.74 -20.84
C ALA A 14 2.97 -0.31 -19.92
N ILE A 15 1.72 -0.29 -20.43
CA ILE A 15 0.52 0.03 -19.64
C ILE A 15 0.30 -1.03 -18.56
N ALA A 16 0.44 -2.31 -18.88
CA ALA A 16 0.36 -3.40 -17.90
C ALA A 16 1.46 -3.28 -16.83
N GLY A 17 2.69 -2.93 -17.25
CA GLY A 17 3.81 -2.67 -16.34
C GLY A 17 3.56 -1.52 -15.37
N MET A 18 3.08 -0.37 -15.87
CA MET A 18 2.63 0.75 -15.03
C MET A 18 1.48 0.32 -14.10
N GLY A 19 0.51 -0.41 -14.63
CA GLY A 19 -0.61 -0.93 -13.87
C GLY A 19 -0.20 -1.84 -12.71
N SER A 20 0.93 -2.55 -12.84
CA SER A 20 1.42 -3.51 -11.84
C SER A 20 1.96 -2.86 -10.56
N VAL A 21 2.40 -1.60 -10.65
CA VAL A 21 2.82 -0.82 -9.48
C VAL A 21 1.67 0.06 -8.98
N LEU A 22 0.87 0.62 -9.89
CA LEU A 22 -0.24 1.50 -9.55
C LEU A 22 -1.33 0.76 -8.78
N ASP A 23 -1.65 -0.47 -9.21
CA ASP A 23 -2.74 -1.29 -8.65
C ASP A 23 -4.12 -0.58 -8.69
N GLU A 24 -4.29 0.41 -9.58
CA GLU A 24 -5.48 1.24 -9.67
C GLU A 24 -6.45 0.68 -10.71
N ALA A 25 -6.18 0.89 -12.00
CA ALA A 25 -7.08 0.50 -13.08
C ALA A 25 -7.07 -1.00 -13.43
N GLN A 26 -6.24 -1.80 -12.76
CA GLN A 26 -6.15 -3.26 -12.94
C GLN A 26 -5.71 -3.73 -14.34
N PHE A 27 -5.02 -2.89 -15.12
CA PHE A 27 -4.45 -3.28 -16.43
C PHE A 27 -3.44 -4.43 -16.36
N HIS A 28 -2.84 -4.65 -15.20
CA HIS A 28 -1.86 -5.71 -14.97
C HIS A 28 -2.50 -7.08 -14.70
N ARG A 29 -3.82 -7.12 -14.45
CA ARG A 29 -4.51 -8.36 -14.14
C ARG A 29 -4.60 -9.24 -15.39
N PRO A 30 -4.40 -10.56 -15.28
CA PRO A 30 -4.40 -11.46 -16.43
C PRO A 30 -5.59 -11.31 -17.35
N LEU A 31 -6.79 -11.13 -16.79
CA LEU A 31 -8.01 -10.99 -17.54
C LEU A 31 -7.97 -9.81 -18.52
N VAL A 32 -7.41 -8.67 -18.11
CA VAL A 32 -7.32 -7.45 -18.92
C VAL A 32 -6.07 -7.48 -19.80
N ALA A 33 -4.92 -7.81 -19.23
CA ALA A 33 -3.63 -7.84 -19.93
C ALA A 33 -3.66 -8.83 -21.11
N CYS A 34 -4.10 -10.07 -20.90
CA CYS A 34 -4.17 -11.08 -21.97
C CYS A 34 -5.17 -10.70 -23.06
N THR A 35 -6.30 -10.08 -22.70
CA THR A 35 -7.32 -9.63 -23.66
C THR A 35 -6.76 -8.52 -24.56
N LEU A 36 -6.09 -7.52 -23.98
CA LEU A 36 -5.48 -6.42 -24.75
C LEU A 36 -4.32 -6.93 -25.61
N THR A 37 -3.48 -7.83 -25.10
CA THR A 37 -2.40 -8.44 -25.88
C THR A 37 -2.96 -9.29 -27.03
N GLY A 38 -4.00 -10.09 -26.79
CA GLY A 38 -4.65 -10.89 -27.84
C GLY A 38 -5.28 -10.04 -28.93
N LEU A 39 -5.93 -8.93 -28.56
CA LEU A 39 -6.47 -7.95 -29.50
C LEU A 39 -5.39 -7.39 -30.44
N VAL A 40 -4.22 -7.01 -29.90
CA VAL A 40 -3.11 -6.47 -30.69
C VAL A 40 -2.47 -7.52 -31.60
N LEU A 41 -2.41 -8.78 -31.14
CA LEU A 41 -1.85 -9.89 -31.91
C LEU A 41 -2.82 -10.47 -32.95
N GLY A 42 -4.10 -10.09 -32.90
CA GLY A 42 -5.12 -10.48 -33.88
C GLY A 42 -5.97 -11.70 -33.50
N ASP A 43 -5.74 -12.29 -32.34
CA ASP A 43 -6.55 -13.40 -31.79
C ASP A 43 -7.01 -13.07 -30.37
N MET A 44 -8.06 -12.28 -30.29
CA MET A 44 -8.63 -11.83 -29.02
C MET A 44 -9.27 -12.98 -28.24
N THR A 45 -9.92 -13.94 -28.91
CA THR A 45 -10.61 -15.06 -28.25
C THR A 45 -9.62 -15.93 -27.48
N THR A 46 -8.49 -16.28 -28.09
CA THR A 46 -7.42 -17.02 -27.40
C THR A 46 -6.85 -16.21 -26.23
N GLY A 47 -6.68 -14.90 -26.40
CA GLY A 47 -6.27 -13.99 -25.31
C GLY A 47 -7.25 -13.98 -24.13
N ILE A 48 -8.56 -13.95 -24.41
CA ILE A 48 -9.62 -13.97 -23.38
C ILE A 48 -9.63 -15.31 -22.63
N LEU A 49 -9.55 -16.44 -23.35
CA LEU A 49 -9.55 -17.78 -22.74
C LEU A 49 -8.32 -18.01 -21.84
N LEU A 50 -7.14 -17.61 -22.31
CA LEU A 50 -5.92 -17.66 -21.52
C LEU A 50 -6.02 -16.72 -20.31
N GLY A 51 -6.48 -15.49 -20.52
CA GLY A 51 -6.67 -14.49 -19.46
C GLY A 51 -7.61 -14.96 -18.35
N GLY A 52 -8.76 -15.55 -18.72
CA GLY A 52 -9.70 -16.13 -17.76
C GLY A 52 -9.07 -17.24 -16.92
N THR A 53 -8.27 -18.11 -17.54
CA THR A 53 -7.62 -19.22 -16.83
C THR A 53 -6.52 -18.74 -15.89
N LEU A 54 -5.68 -17.80 -16.35
CA LEU A 54 -4.61 -17.21 -15.54
C LEU A 54 -5.16 -16.35 -14.40
N GLU A 55 -6.30 -15.67 -14.61
CA GLU A 55 -6.97 -14.89 -13.57
C GLU A 55 -7.38 -15.76 -12.39
N MET A 56 -7.92 -16.97 -12.66
CA MET A 56 -8.29 -17.94 -11.62
C MET A 56 -7.09 -18.36 -10.76
N LEU A 57 -5.91 -18.50 -11.37
CA LEU A 57 -4.66 -18.78 -10.63
C LEU A 57 -4.19 -17.57 -9.81
N ALA A 58 -4.43 -16.36 -10.31
CA ALA A 58 -3.95 -15.11 -9.74
C ALA A 58 -4.94 -14.41 -8.78
N LEU A 59 -6.08 -15.02 -8.44
CA LEU A 59 -7.09 -14.40 -7.56
C LEU A 59 -6.50 -13.97 -6.21
N GLY A 60 -5.60 -14.78 -5.65
CA GLY A 60 -4.92 -14.50 -4.38
C GLY A 60 -3.66 -13.63 -4.50
N TRP A 61 -3.23 -13.26 -5.71
CA TRP A 61 -2.02 -12.47 -5.88
C TRP A 61 -2.32 -11.00 -5.58
N MET A 62 -1.87 -10.55 -4.40
CA MET A 62 -2.09 -9.20 -3.91
C MET A 62 -0.84 -8.62 -3.26
N ASN A 63 -0.58 -7.35 -3.53
CA ASN A 63 0.46 -6.61 -2.84
C ASN A 63 -0.11 -6.13 -1.50
N ALA A 64 0.57 -6.45 -0.41
CA ALA A 64 0.18 -6.02 0.94
C ALA A 64 1.41 -5.43 1.63
N GLY A 65 1.34 -4.16 2.04
CA GLY A 65 2.48 -3.47 2.64
C GLY A 65 3.73 -3.52 1.75
N ALA A 66 4.79 -4.17 2.22
CA ALA A 66 6.03 -4.36 1.47
C ALA A 66 6.09 -5.70 0.71
N ALA A 67 5.11 -6.59 0.89
CA ALA A 67 5.05 -7.86 0.18
C ALA A 67 4.64 -7.66 -1.26
N MET A 68 5.48 -8.20 -2.12
CA MET A 68 5.27 -8.24 -3.55
C MET A 68 4.68 -9.58 -3.92
N ALA A 69 3.50 -9.57 -4.53
CA ALA A 69 2.93 -10.76 -5.14
C ALA A 69 3.73 -11.18 -6.39
N PRO A 70 3.57 -12.42 -6.88
CA PRO A 70 4.04 -12.81 -8.19
C PRO A 70 3.54 -11.83 -9.27
N ASP A 71 4.41 -11.49 -10.23
CA ASP A 71 4.12 -10.46 -11.23
C ASP A 71 3.23 -10.98 -12.34
N ALA A 72 1.92 -10.82 -12.15
CA ALA A 72 0.92 -11.18 -13.14
C ALA A 72 1.08 -10.41 -14.47
N ALA A 73 1.58 -9.17 -14.44
CA ALA A 73 1.64 -8.33 -15.64
C ALA A 73 2.57 -8.93 -16.69
N LEU A 74 3.79 -9.26 -16.27
CA LEU A 74 4.78 -9.87 -17.14
C LEU A 74 4.35 -11.26 -17.60
N ALA A 75 3.86 -12.09 -16.66
CA ALA A 75 3.40 -13.44 -16.97
C ALA A 75 2.28 -13.44 -18.01
N SER A 76 1.27 -12.60 -17.83
CA SER A 76 0.12 -12.53 -18.72
C SER A 76 0.48 -12.05 -20.11
N VAL A 77 1.25 -10.97 -20.24
CA VAL A 77 1.64 -10.44 -21.56
C VAL A 77 2.52 -11.45 -22.29
N VAL A 78 3.54 -12.00 -21.63
CA VAL A 78 4.48 -12.95 -22.26
C VAL A 78 3.81 -14.27 -22.61
N SER A 79 3.00 -14.85 -21.72
CA SER A 79 2.26 -16.07 -22.02
C SER A 79 1.31 -15.89 -23.20
N THR A 80 0.60 -14.75 -23.31
CA THR A 80 -0.26 -14.48 -24.47
C THR A 80 0.53 -14.37 -25.77
N ILE A 81 1.71 -13.72 -25.75
CA ILE A 81 2.59 -13.66 -26.92
C ILE A 81 2.99 -15.07 -27.38
N LEU A 82 3.41 -15.93 -26.44
CA LEU A 82 3.84 -17.29 -26.77
C LEU A 82 2.70 -18.17 -27.32
N VAL A 83 1.50 -18.06 -26.75
CA VAL A 83 0.34 -18.82 -27.25
C VAL A 83 -0.04 -18.37 -28.65
N ILE A 84 -0.19 -17.06 -28.88
CA ILE A 84 -0.72 -16.55 -30.16
C ILE A 84 0.37 -16.46 -31.23
N ALA A 85 1.47 -15.77 -30.96
CA ALA A 85 2.53 -15.55 -31.94
C ALA A 85 3.50 -16.74 -32.06
N GLY A 86 3.69 -17.50 -30.99
CA GLY A 86 4.51 -18.72 -30.97
C GLY A 86 3.73 -20.00 -31.31
N HIS A 87 2.44 -19.89 -31.65
CA HIS A 87 1.56 -21.00 -32.02
C HIS A 87 1.54 -22.15 -31.00
N GLN A 88 1.57 -21.80 -29.71
CA GLN A 88 1.56 -22.77 -28.61
C GLN A 88 0.15 -23.04 -28.12
N SER A 89 -0.02 -24.17 -27.43
CA SER A 89 -1.28 -24.45 -26.75
C SER A 89 -1.49 -23.52 -25.55
N ILE A 90 -2.76 -23.24 -25.21
CA ILE A 90 -3.11 -22.50 -23.99
C ILE A 90 -2.49 -23.18 -22.75
N GLY A 91 -2.47 -24.52 -22.72
CA GLY A 91 -1.84 -25.29 -21.65
C GLY A 91 -0.35 -25.00 -21.48
N ALA A 92 0.40 -24.88 -22.58
CA ALA A 92 1.81 -24.50 -22.54
C ALA A 92 2.01 -23.08 -22.00
N GLY A 93 1.14 -22.14 -22.42
CA GLY A 93 1.15 -20.76 -21.90
C GLY A 93 0.89 -20.69 -20.39
N ILE A 94 0.00 -21.52 -19.85
CA ILE A 94 -0.28 -21.63 -18.42
C ILE A 94 0.92 -22.21 -17.66
N ALA A 95 1.53 -23.27 -18.19
CA ALA A 95 2.70 -23.90 -17.57
C ALA A 95 3.87 -22.91 -17.41
N LEU A 96 4.04 -22.01 -18.37
CA LEU A 96 5.07 -20.95 -18.35
C LEU A 96 4.71 -19.74 -17.48
N ALA A 97 3.44 -19.49 -17.20
CA ALA A 97 2.99 -18.28 -16.52
C ALA A 97 3.54 -18.17 -15.09
N VAL A 98 3.60 -19.29 -14.35
CA VAL A 98 4.07 -19.28 -12.95
C VAL A 98 5.57 -18.95 -12.85
N PRO A 99 6.49 -19.60 -13.60
CA PRO A 99 7.89 -19.20 -13.67
C PRO A 99 8.09 -17.75 -14.13
N LEU A 100 7.33 -17.29 -15.13
CA LEU A 100 7.38 -15.90 -15.61
C LEU A 100 6.95 -14.91 -14.52
N ALA A 101 5.91 -15.22 -13.75
CA ALA A 101 5.44 -14.38 -12.65
C ALA A 101 6.50 -14.27 -11.54
N ALA A 102 7.21 -15.36 -11.24
CA ALA A 102 8.31 -15.36 -10.28
C ALA A 102 9.51 -14.53 -10.77
N ALA A 103 9.88 -14.67 -12.05
CA ALA A 103 10.94 -13.85 -12.65
C ALA A 103 10.56 -12.36 -12.67
N GLY A 104 9.31 -12.04 -13.02
CA GLY A 104 8.79 -10.68 -12.95
C GLY A 104 8.74 -10.13 -11.52
N GLN A 105 8.45 -10.97 -10.53
CA GLN A 105 8.51 -10.60 -9.10
C GLN A 105 9.93 -10.16 -8.70
N ALA A 106 10.95 -10.93 -9.07
CA ALA A 106 12.35 -10.57 -8.83
C ALA A 106 12.70 -9.24 -9.50
N LEU A 107 12.28 -9.07 -10.75
CA LEU A 107 12.53 -7.86 -11.53
C LEU A 107 11.81 -6.63 -10.95
N THR A 108 10.57 -6.77 -10.44
CA THR A 108 9.86 -5.64 -9.80
C THR A 108 10.49 -5.25 -8.49
N ILE A 109 10.97 -6.22 -7.70
CA ILE A 109 11.74 -5.96 -6.48
C ILE A 109 12.99 -5.14 -6.84
N PHE A 110 13.75 -5.58 -7.84
CA PHE A 110 14.94 -4.87 -8.29
C PHE A 110 14.62 -3.42 -8.74
N VAL A 111 13.61 -3.22 -9.59
CA VAL A 111 13.23 -1.88 -10.06
C VAL A 111 12.76 -1.00 -8.90
N ARG A 112 11.97 -1.53 -7.96
CA ARG A 112 11.53 -0.77 -6.76
C ARG A 112 12.70 -0.38 -5.85
N THR A 113 13.76 -1.19 -5.80
CA THR A 113 15.01 -0.83 -5.11
C THR A 113 15.74 0.30 -5.84
N VAL A 114 15.82 0.26 -7.18
CA VAL A 114 16.40 1.36 -7.97
C VAL A 114 15.60 2.66 -7.80
N THR A 115 14.27 2.57 -7.69
CA THR A 115 13.38 3.73 -7.47
C THR A 115 13.70 4.51 -6.17
N VAL A 116 14.41 3.92 -5.20
CA VAL A 116 14.89 4.63 -4.00
C VAL A 116 15.77 5.83 -4.36
N PHE A 117 16.54 5.76 -5.45
CA PHE A 117 17.31 6.90 -5.94
C PHE A 117 16.43 8.14 -6.17
N PHE A 118 15.24 7.95 -6.76
CA PHE A 118 14.29 9.04 -7.00
C PHE A 118 13.69 9.61 -5.72
N GLN A 119 13.65 8.83 -4.63
CA GLN A 119 13.22 9.31 -3.31
C GLN A 119 14.20 10.37 -2.77
N HIS A 120 15.50 10.07 -2.79
CA HIS A 120 16.51 11.03 -2.35
C HIS A 120 16.63 12.24 -3.29
N LEU A 121 16.39 12.04 -4.58
CA LEU A 121 16.33 13.15 -5.53
C LEU A 121 15.11 14.05 -5.27
N ALA A 122 13.96 13.47 -4.96
CA ALA A 122 12.76 14.21 -4.56
C ALA A 122 12.99 15.03 -3.28
N ASP A 123 13.73 14.50 -2.29
CA ASP A 123 14.11 15.25 -1.08
C ASP A 123 14.93 16.50 -1.43
N ARG A 124 15.88 16.40 -2.36
CA ARG A 124 16.66 17.55 -2.85
C ARG A 124 15.79 18.58 -3.57
N PHE A 125 14.83 18.14 -4.38
CA PHE A 125 13.90 19.05 -5.05
C PHE A 125 12.92 19.72 -4.07
N ALA A 126 12.50 19.02 -3.00
CA ALA A 126 11.68 19.59 -1.95
C ALA A 126 12.42 20.71 -1.18
N LEU A 127 13.71 20.54 -0.89
CA LEU A 127 14.57 21.59 -0.32
C LEU A 127 14.65 22.84 -1.22
N GLN A 128 14.54 22.68 -2.53
CA GLN A 128 14.53 23.78 -3.49
C GLN A 128 13.13 24.37 -3.72
N GLY A 129 12.06 23.71 -3.25
CA GLY A 129 10.67 24.09 -3.53
C GLY A 129 10.21 23.70 -4.95
N SER A 130 10.92 22.80 -5.62
CA SER A 130 10.66 22.41 -7.01
C SER A 130 9.64 21.27 -7.09
N ALA A 131 8.36 21.63 -7.22
CA ALA A 131 7.28 20.68 -7.46
C ALA A 131 7.49 19.86 -8.76
N SER A 132 7.92 20.51 -9.84
CA SER A 132 8.15 19.84 -11.13
C SER A 132 9.26 18.80 -11.04
N GLY A 133 10.29 19.04 -10.22
CA GLY A 133 11.34 18.06 -9.97
C GLY A 133 10.82 16.81 -9.26
N ILE A 134 9.92 16.97 -8.27
CA ILE A 134 9.27 15.86 -7.57
C ILE A 134 8.33 15.09 -8.51
N GLU A 135 7.54 15.79 -9.33
CA GLU A 135 6.68 15.18 -10.35
C GLU A 135 7.48 14.36 -11.38
N MET A 136 8.64 14.87 -11.82
CA MET A 136 9.56 14.15 -12.70
C MET A 136 10.10 12.88 -12.04
N CYS A 137 10.49 12.94 -10.77
CA CYS A 137 10.94 11.77 -10.01
C CYS A 137 9.84 10.70 -9.94
N HIS A 138 8.59 11.12 -9.74
CA HIS A 138 7.44 10.24 -9.69
C HIS A 138 7.16 9.56 -11.04
N ALA A 139 7.14 10.35 -12.12
CA ALA A 139 6.93 9.86 -13.48
C ALA A 139 8.07 8.93 -13.94
N ALA A 140 9.32 9.26 -13.61
CA ALA A 140 10.47 8.42 -13.93
C ALA A 140 10.40 7.05 -13.22
N GLY A 141 10.03 7.04 -11.94
CA GLY A 141 9.78 5.80 -11.20
C GLY A 141 8.71 4.92 -11.84
N LEU A 142 7.60 5.52 -12.29
CA LEU A 142 6.53 4.81 -12.98
C LEU A 142 6.98 4.28 -14.36
N PHE A 143 7.77 5.06 -15.09
CA PHE A 143 8.27 4.66 -16.40
C PHE A 143 9.27 3.50 -16.32
N LEU A 144 10.09 3.41 -15.28
CA LEU A 144 10.92 2.23 -15.05
C LEU A 144 10.08 0.95 -14.91
N GLN A 145 8.89 1.04 -14.28
CA GLN A 145 7.98 -0.09 -14.17
C GLN A 145 7.30 -0.45 -15.50
N ALA A 146 7.11 0.53 -16.39
CA ALA A 146 6.66 0.29 -17.76
C ALA A 146 7.71 -0.49 -18.55
N ILE A 147 8.97 -0.03 -18.52
CA ILE A 147 10.12 -0.67 -19.19
C ILE A 147 10.29 -2.12 -18.72
N ARG A 148 10.10 -2.35 -17.42
CA ARG A 148 10.22 -3.66 -16.76
C ARG A 148 9.45 -4.77 -17.48
N VAL A 149 8.26 -4.46 -17.98
CA VAL A 149 7.38 -5.43 -18.65
C VAL A 149 7.49 -5.30 -20.18
N ALA A 150 7.61 -4.08 -20.69
CA ALA A 150 7.67 -3.80 -22.12
C ALA A 150 8.91 -4.40 -22.81
N VAL A 151 10.09 -4.31 -22.19
CA VAL A 151 11.34 -4.81 -22.80
C VAL A 151 11.35 -6.34 -22.89
N PRO A 152 11.09 -7.10 -21.81
CA PRO A 152 10.98 -8.55 -21.92
C PRO A 152 9.89 -9.01 -22.90
N ALA A 153 8.73 -8.34 -22.91
CA ALA A 153 7.66 -8.63 -23.87
C ALA A 153 8.12 -8.41 -25.32
N ALA A 154 8.86 -7.33 -25.59
CA ALA A 154 9.42 -7.06 -26.92
C ALA A 154 10.43 -8.13 -27.36
N ILE A 155 11.33 -8.54 -26.45
CA ILE A 155 12.33 -9.59 -26.73
C ILE A 155 11.63 -10.91 -27.07
N VAL A 156 10.64 -11.31 -26.27
CA VAL A 156 9.89 -12.55 -26.53
C VAL A 156 9.11 -12.47 -27.84
N ALA A 157 8.51 -11.32 -28.16
CA ALA A 157 7.80 -11.13 -29.41
C ALA A 157 8.69 -11.23 -30.66
N LEU A 158 9.98 -10.90 -30.55
CA LEU A 158 10.95 -11.04 -31.64
C LEU A 158 11.43 -12.48 -31.83
N VAL A 159 11.57 -13.23 -30.74
CA VAL A 159 12.07 -14.61 -30.76
C VAL A 159 10.94 -15.61 -31.03
N ALA A 160 9.72 -15.32 -30.56
CA ALA A 160 8.46 -16.03 -30.79
C ALA A 160 8.52 -17.57 -30.66
N GLY A 161 9.42 -18.09 -29.82
CA GLY A 161 9.59 -19.53 -29.57
C GLY A 161 9.65 -19.81 -28.07
N THR A 162 9.09 -20.95 -27.66
CA THR A 162 9.10 -21.41 -26.26
C THR A 162 10.46 -21.92 -25.81
N ASP A 163 11.24 -22.56 -26.67
CA ASP A 163 12.53 -23.16 -26.29
C ASP A 163 13.54 -22.12 -25.77
N PRO A 164 13.75 -20.96 -26.42
CA PRO A 164 14.63 -19.93 -25.88
C PRO A 164 14.13 -19.33 -24.55
N VAL A 165 12.81 -19.21 -24.39
CA VAL A 165 12.21 -18.70 -23.15
C VAL A 165 12.35 -19.72 -22.02
N HIS A 166 12.12 -21.01 -22.29
CA HIS A 166 12.34 -22.09 -21.32
C HIS A 166 13.82 -22.18 -20.92
N ALA A 167 14.75 -22.10 -21.87
CA ALA A 167 16.18 -22.09 -21.58
C ALA A 167 16.58 -20.88 -20.72
N MET A 168 16.05 -19.69 -21.03
CA MET A 168 16.30 -18.48 -20.24
C MET A 168 15.72 -18.60 -18.83
N LEU A 169 14.49 -19.07 -18.67
CA LEU A 169 13.86 -19.22 -17.35
C LEU A 169 14.53 -20.33 -16.52
N GLY A 170 14.88 -21.45 -17.15
CA GLY A 170 15.61 -22.55 -16.51
C GLY A 170 17.03 -22.20 -16.10
N SER A 171 17.60 -21.12 -16.64
CA SER A 171 18.90 -20.59 -16.18
C SER A 171 18.81 -19.89 -14.82
N ILE A 172 17.61 -19.50 -14.37
CA ILE A 172 17.40 -18.92 -13.04
C ILE A 172 17.24 -20.06 -12.03
N PRO A 173 18.14 -20.20 -11.04
CA PRO A 173 18.03 -21.26 -10.03
C PRO A 173 16.70 -21.21 -9.27
N GLU A 174 16.04 -22.35 -9.10
CA GLU A 174 14.75 -22.47 -8.40
C GLU A 174 14.82 -21.92 -6.96
N VAL A 175 15.97 -22.11 -6.31
CA VAL A 175 16.25 -21.58 -4.97
C VAL A 175 16.05 -20.06 -4.88
N ILE A 176 16.37 -19.32 -5.95
CA ILE A 176 16.22 -17.87 -5.98
C ILE A 176 14.75 -17.49 -6.16
N THR A 177 14.05 -18.10 -7.13
CA THR A 177 12.67 -17.73 -7.45
C THR A 177 11.70 -18.14 -6.33
N ARG A 178 11.82 -19.37 -5.83
CA ARG A 178 11.03 -19.85 -4.69
C ARG A 178 11.42 -19.15 -3.40
N GLY A 179 12.72 -18.96 -3.15
CA GLY A 179 13.21 -18.22 -1.98
C GLY A 179 12.67 -16.78 -1.89
N LEU A 180 12.58 -16.07 -3.02
CA LEU A 180 11.97 -14.74 -3.09
C LEU A 180 10.46 -14.77 -2.84
N GLN A 181 9.75 -15.80 -3.34
CA GLN A 181 8.32 -16.00 -3.05
C GLN A 181 8.08 -16.21 -1.55
N VAL A 182 8.87 -17.08 -0.92
CA VAL A 182 8.83 -17.32 0.53
C VAL A 182 9.10 -16.05 1.31
N SER A 183 10.16 -15.32 0.95
CA SER A 183 10.48 -14.02 1.55
C SER A 183 9.34 -13.01 1.42
N GLY A 184 8.63 -13.03 0.30
CA GLY A 184 7.44 -12.21 0.05
C GLY A 184 6.33 -12.44 1.08
N GLY A 185 6.21 -13.64 1.65
CA GLY A 185 5.22 -13.95 2.67
C GLY A 185 5.45 -13.20 4.00
N PHE A 186 6.69 -12.90 4.33
CA PHE A 186 7.04 -12.29 5.62
C PHE A 186 7.76 -10.94 5.55
N ILE A 187 8.14 -10.44 4.37
CA ILE A 187 8.77 -9.12 4.21
C ILE A 187 7.86 -7.96 4.67
N VAL A 188 6.53 -8.17 4.71
CA VAL A 188 5.55 -7.20 5.22
C VAL A 188 5.86 -6.69 6.61
N VAL A 189 6.53 -7.50 7.44
CA VAL A 189 6.88 -7.16 8.83
C VAL A 189 7.76 -5.92 8.93
N VAL A 190 8.58 -5.63 7.90
CA VAL A 190 9.35 -4.39 7.86
C VAL A 190 8.43 -3.18 7.73
N GLY A 191 7.43 -3.26 6.85
CA GLY A 191 6.43 -2.20 6.69
C GLY A 191 5.64 -1.94 7.97
N TYR A 192 5.18 -2.99 8.65
CA TYR A 192 4.52 -2.88 9.94
C TYR A 192 5.44 -2.26 10.99
N ALA A 193 6.69 -2.74 11.08
CA ALA A 193 7.69 -2.21 12.02
C ALA A 193 8.00 -0.73 11.77
N MET A 194 8.04 -0.28 10.51
CA MET A 194 8.26 1.13 10.15
C MET A 194 7.12 2.04 10.63
N VAL A 195 5.87 1.62 10.44
CA VAL A 195 4.71 2.39 10.92
C VAL A 195 4.73 2.46 12.45
N ILE A 196 4.90 1.32 13.12
CA ILE A 196 4.92 1.27 14.59
C ILE A 196 6.05 2.14 15.16
N ASN A 197 7.24 2.10 14.54
CA ASN A 197 8.38 2.90 14.98
C ASN A 197 8.16 4.42 14.79
N LYS A 198 7.41 4.82 13.77
CA LYS A 198 7.08 6.24 13.51
C LYS A 198 5.97 6.78 14.42
N MET A 199 5.12 5.93 14.96
CA MET A 199 4.01 6.32 15.86
C MET A 199 4.45 6.65 17.31
N ASN A 200 5.75 6.61 17.64
CA ASN A 200 6.27 6.66 19.01
C ASN A 200 5.46 5.75 19.98
N ALA A 201 5.13 4.56 19.51
CA ALA A 201 4.10 3.68 20.05
C ALA A 201 4.42 3.00 21.39
N THR A 202 5.57 3.30 22.01
CA THR A 202 6.03 2.58 23.22
C THR A 202 4.96 2.53 24.32
N PRO A 203 4.21 3.61 24.63
CA PRO A 203 3.13 3.58 25.62
C PRO A 203 1.90 2.77 25.17
N PHE A 204 1.69 2.61 23.87
CA PHE A 204 0.47 2.05 23.27
C PHE A 204 0.65 0.61 22.76
N MET A 205 1.83 0.00 22.95
CA MET A 205 2.11 -1.39 22.59
C MET A 205 1.12 -2.44 23.13
N PRO A 206 0.48 -2.27 24.30
CA PRO A 206 -0.57 -3.19 24.74
C PRO A 206 -1.72 -3.33 23.74
N TYR A 207 -2.10 -2.26 23.03
CA TYR A 207 -3.14 -2.31 22.00
C TYR A 207 -2.72 -3.13 20.78
N PHE A 208 -1.45 -3.06 20.39
CA PHE A 208 -0.88 -3.91 19.34
C PHE A 208 -0.97 -5.39 19.70
N LEU A 209 -0.53 -5.76 20.91
CA LEU A 209 -0.61 -7.15 21.38
C LEU A 209 -2.06 -7.63 21.49
N LEU A 210 -2.97 -6.77 21.96
CA LEU A 210 -4.40 -7.08 22.00
C LEU A 210 -4.95 -7.39 20.60
N GLY A 211 -4.64 -6.55 19.61
CA GLY A 211 -5.04 -6.77 18.22
C GLY A 211 -4.49 -8.07 17.63
N PHE A 212 -3.23 -8.39 17.93
CA PHE A 212 -2.61 -9.65 17.53
C PHE A 212 -3.32 -10.86 18.14
N LEU A 213 -3.55 -10.86 19.46
CA LEU A 213 -4.23 -11.96 20.16
C LEU A 213 -5.66 -12.15 19.66
N LEU A 214 -6.41 -11.05 19.46
CA LEU A 214 -7.75 -11.12 18.87
C LEU A 214 -7.72 -11.74 17.48
N ALA A 215 -6.73 -11.41 16.65
CA ALA A 215 -6.62 -11.94 15.31
C ALA A 215 -6.24 -13.43 15.25
N VAL A 216 -5.42 -13.90 16.20
CA VAL A 216 -4.95 -15.29 16.29
C VAL A 216 -6.00 -16.21 16.89
N PHE A 217 -6.63 -15.81 17.99
CA PHE A 217 -7.54 -16.68 18.75
C PHE A 217 -9.01 -16.52 18.37
N THR A 218 -9.33 -15.61 17.45
CA THR A 218 -10.70 -15.41 16.97
C THR A 218 -10.79 -15.42 15.46
N ASN A 219 -11.95 -15.83 14.94
CA ASN A 219 -12.27 -15.78 13.52
C ASN A 219 -12.81 -14.41 13.07
N VAL A 220 -12.70 -13.36 13.90
CA VAL A 220 -13.19 -12.01 13.57
C VAL A 220 -12.36 -11.43 12.43
N ASN A 221 -13.01 -10.95 11.37
CA ASN A 221 -12.30 -10.31 10.25
C ASN A 221 -11.66 -8.96 10.66
N LEU A 222 -10.79 -8.41 9.82
CA LEU A 222 -10.06 -7.17 10.13
C LEU A 222 -10.99 -5.95 10.32
N ILE A 223 -12.16 -5.94 9.68
CA ILE A 223 -13.19 -4.89 9.87
C ILE A 223 -13.74 -4.95 11.31
N GLY A 224 -14.08 -6.14 11.79
CA GLY A 224 -14.55 -6.34 13.16
C GLY A 224 -13.49 -5.96 14.20
N ILE A 225 -12.23 -6.31 13.95
CA ILE A 225 -11.10 -5.89 14.80
C ILE A 225 -10.91 -4.37 14.75
N GLY A 226 -11.07 -3.74 13.59
CA GLY A 226 -11.06 -2.27 13.45
C GLY A 226 -12.17 -1.59 14.25
N ALA A 227 -13.38 -2.17 14.28
CA ALA A 227 -14.48 -1.66 15.12
C ALA A 227 -14.14 -1.75 16.62
N VAL A 228 -13.53 -2.86 17.07
CA VAL A 228 -13.00 -2.97 18.44
C VAL A 228 -11.95 -1.90 18.70
N GLY A 229 -11.05 -1.66 17.74
CA GLY A 229 -10.05 -0.59 17.81
C GLY A 229 -10.67 0.80 17.98
N LEU A 230 -11.77 1.09 17.29
CA LEU A 230 -12.49 2.36 17.44
C LEU A 230 -13.10 2.52 18.83
N ILE A 231 -13.65 1.44 19.38
CA ILE A 231 -14.18 1.41 20.75
C ILE A 231 -13.05 1.64 21.75
N CYS A 232 -11.91 0.96 21.60
CA CYS A 232 -10.73 1.16 22.43
C CYS A 232 -10.20 2.60 22.35
N ALA A 233 -10.12 3.18 21.14
CA ALA A 233 -9.71 4.55 20.94
C ALA A 233 -10.67 5.54 21.60
N TYR A 234 -11.98 5.32 21.48
CA TYR A 234 -13.00 6.14 22.16
C TYR A 234 -12.82 6.14 23.68
N PHE A 235 -12.63 4.95 24.29
CA PHE A 235 -12.42 4.86 25.74
C PHE A 235 -11.08 5.46 26.18
N HIS A 236 -10.01 5.29 25.38
CA HIS A 236 -8.71 5.92 25.64
C HIS A 236 -8.82 7.45 25.65
N ILE A 237 -9.46 8.02 24.62
CA ILE A 237 -9.73 9.46 24.52
C ILE A 237 -10.57 9.95 25.70
N LYS A 238 -11.61 9.20 26.08
CA LYS A 238 -12.46 9.55 27.22
C LYS A 238 -11.69 9.49 28.55
N GLY A 239 -10.70 8.60 28.65
CA GLY A 239 -9.76 8.52 29.76
C GLY A 239 -8.84 9.75 29.83
N LEU A 240 -8.24 10.14 28.70
CA LEU A 240 -7.43 11.37 28.58
C LEU A 240 -8.20 12.63 28.97
N ALA A 241 -9.47 12.72 28.57
CA ALA A 241 -10.33 13.86 28.90
C ALA A 241 -10.67 13.95 30.40
N ARG A 242 -10.45 12.87 31.17
CA ARG A 242 -10.67 12.80 32.62
C ARG A 242 -9.40 13.03 33.45
N ASP A 243 -8.23 13.08 32.83
CA ASP A 243 -6.96 13.23 33.54
C ASP A 243 -6.71 14.71 33.90
N PRO A 244 -6.61 15.10 35.19
CA PRO A 244 -6.47 16.49 35.62
C PRO A 244 -5.20 17.17 35.08
N ALA A 245 -4.15 16.40 34.81
CA ALA A 245 -2.90 16.90 34.21
C ALA A 245 -3.04 17.33 32.74
N ALA A 246 -4.16 16.98 32.09
CA ALA A 246 -4.43 17.34 30.70
C ALA A 246 -5.24 18.65 30.57
N GLN A 247 -5.63 19.27 31.69
CA GLN A 247 -6.33 20.56 31.73
C GLN A 247 -5.40 21.78 31.84
N ASP A 248 -4.09 21.60 32.08
CA ASP A 248 -3.18 22.75 32.23
C ASP A 248 -1.75 22.45 31.75
N PRO A 249 -1.35 22.92 30.55
CA PRO A 249 0.05 22.96 30.14
C PRO A 249 0.80 24.21 30.63
N GLY A 250 0.16 25.12 31.37
CA GLY A 250 0.66 26.49 31.63
C GLY A 250 0.79 26.92 33.10
N GLY A 251 0.45 26.08 34.08
CA GLY A 251 0.51 26.42 35.50
C GLY A 251 1.89 26.26 36.13
N GLY A 252 2.79 27.22 35.93
CA GLY A 252 4.11 27.15 36.58
C GLY A 252 5.02 28.36 36.43
N THR A 253 4.61 29.53 36.93
CA THR A 253 5.42 30.43 37.80
C THR A 253 4.58 31.66 38.14
N GLY A 254 4.42 31.93 39.43
CA GLY A 254 3.67 33.08 39.90
C GLY A 254 4.30 34.42 39.53
N ASN A 255 3.45 35.41 39.30
CA ASN A 255 3.53 36.69 40.00
C ASN A 255 2.19 37.43 39.87
N ALA A 256 1.78 38.01 41.00
CA ALA A 256 0.61 38.84 41.14
C ALA A 256 0.82 40.20 40.46
N VAL A 257 -0.14 40.64 39.66
CA VAL A 257 -0.51 42.06 39.56
C VAL A 257 -1.95 42.22 39.05
N ASP A 258 -2.75 42.77 39.96
CA ASP A 258 -3.83 43.75 39.82
C ASP A 258 -5.15 43.42 39.12
N ALA A 259 -6.18 43.50 39.96
CA ALA A 259 -7.58 43.65 39.63
C ALA A 259 -7.84 45.01 38.95
N VAL A 260 -8.57 44.97 37.83
CA VAL A 260 -9.35 46.09 37.26
C VAL A 260 -10.65 45.44 36.75
N ASP A 261 -11.68 45.47 37.58
CA ASP A 261 -12.88 46.30 37.43
C ASP A 261 -13.71 45.93 36.20
N ASP A 262 -14.71 45.08 36.45
CA ASP A 262 -15.73 44.63 35.51
C ASP A 262 -16.96 45.53 35.69
N SER A 263 -17.02 46.61 34.91
CA SER A 263 -18.27 47.33 34.64
C SER A 263 -18.18 48.07 33.31
N GLY A 264 -19.03 47.70 32.35
CA GLY A 264 -19.20 48.47 31.11
C GLY A 264 -19.56 47.66 29.88
N ASP A 265 -20.87 47.42 29.72
CA ASP A 265 -21.65 47.37 28.49
C ASP A 265 -21.15 46.70 27.19
N SER A 266 -22.06 45.85 26.72
CA SER A 266 -22.39 45.51 25.33
C SER A 266 -21.92 46.49 24.25
N ASP A 267 -21.14 45.97 23.32
CA ASP A 267 -21.47 45.89 21.89
C ASP A 267 -20.17 45.61 21.14
N TRP A 268 -20.00 44.41 20.58
CA TRP A 268 -19.30 44.17 19.30
C TRP A 268 -19.60 42.74 18.83
N VAL A 269 -20.88 42.48 18.50
CA VAL A 269 -21.21 41.49 17.48
C VAL A 269 -21.16 42.21 16.14
N GLN A 270 -20.04 42.10 15.43
CA GLN A 270 -19.99 42.13 13.95
C GLN A 270 -18.59 41.74 13.47
N GLY A 271 -18.47 40.51 12.99
CA GLY A 271 -17.23 39.98 12.41
C GLY A 271 -17.32 38.52 11.98
N GLY A 272 -18.51 38.06 11.59
CA GLY A 272 -18.70 36.75 10.94
C GLY A 272 -18.22 36.81 9.49
N GLY A 273 -16.90 36.91 9.29
CA GLY A 273 -16.30 36.66 7.99
C GLY A 273 -16.33 35.16 7.70
N ALA A 274 -17.05 34.75 6.67
CA ALA A 274 -16.89 33.41 6.11
C ALA A 274 -15.39 33.20 5.83
N MET A 275 -14.76 32.24 6.52
CA MET A 275 -13.37 31.85 6.30
C MET A 275 -13.16 31.63 4.79
N ASP A 276 -12.39 32.52 4.17
CA ASP A 276 -12.17 32.50 2.73
C ASP A 276 -11.36 31.23 2.41
N ARG A 277 -12.03 30.22 1.83
CA ARG A 277 -11.41 28.92 1.55
C ARG A 277 -10.25 29.15 0.58
N LYS A 278 -9.02 28.87 1.03
CA LYS A 278 -7.84 28.91 0.15
C LYS A 278 -7.88 27.74 -0.83
N VAL A 279 -8.30 26.55 -0.42
CA VAL A 279 -8.35 25.37 -1.31
C VAL A 279 -9.63 25.38 -2.14
N SER A 280 -9.48 25.42 -3.47
CA SER A 280 -10.62 25.43 -4.38
C SER A 280 -11.10 24.01 -4.71
N LYS A 281 -12.35 23.88 -5.20
CA LYS A 281 -12.85 22.61 -5.76
C LYS A 281 -11.97 22.09 -6.89
N GLY A 282 -11.41 22.98 -7.71
CA GLY A 282 -10.50 22.61 -8.80
C GLY A 282 -9.21 21.97 -8.29
N ASP A 283 -8.68 22.46 -7.16
CA ASP A 283 -7.49 21.90 -6.51
C ASP A 283 -7.79 20.49 -5.96
N LEU A 284 -8.95 20.28 -5.33
CA LEU A 284 -9.39 18.95 -4.86
C LEU A 284 -9.62 17.96 -6.02
N ILE A 285 -10.15 18.41 -7.15
CA ILE A 285 -10.26 17.59 -8.37
C ILE A 285 -8.85 17.21 -8.86
N SER A 286 -7.89 18.13 -8.81
CA SER A 286 -6.51 17.84 -9.17
C SER A 286 -5.86 16.82 -8.23
N VAL A 287 -6.11 16.94 -6.91
CA VAL A 287 -5.69 15.94 -5.91
C VAL A 287 -6.30 14.57 -6.25
N PHE A 288 -7.60 14.51 -6.55
CA PHE A 288 -8.26 13.27 -6.98
C PHE A 288 -7.61 12.66 -8.23
N ILE A 289 -7.42 13.44 -9.30
CA ILE A 289 -6.82 12.93 -10.55
C ILE A 289 -5.41 12.38 -10.27
N ARG A 290 -4.58 13.15 -9.55
CA ARG A 290 -3.21 12.76 -9.22
C ARG A 290 -3.14 11.57 -8.27
N SER A 291 -4.13 11.39 -7.40
CA SER A 291 -4.20 10.24 -6.48
C SER A 291 -4.29 8.89 -7.21
N ASN A 292 -4.80 8.86 -8.44
CA ASN A 292 -4.80 7.66 -9.30
C ASN A 292 -3.38 7.18 -9.66
N PHE A 293 -2.35 7.98 -9.36
CA PHE A 293 -0.95 7.65 -9.60
C PHE A 293 -0.16 7.43 -8.30
N LEU A 294 -0.82 7.37 -7.14
CA LEU A 294 -0.19 7.32 -5.81
C LEU A 294 0.98 6.32 -5.72
N SER A 295 0.78 5.08 -6.19
CA SER A 295 1.81 4.04 -6.10
C SER A 295 2.84 4.09 -7.25
N GLY A 296 2.82 5.11 -8.11
CA GLY A 296 3.60 5.14 -9.35
C GLY A 296 5.11 5.05 -9.15
N SER A 297 5.62 5.63 -8.07
CA SER A 297 7.03 5.56 -7.67
C SER A 297 7.21 4.81 -6.35
N PHE A 298 6.43 3.75 -6.15
CA PHE A 298 6.55 2.92 -4.97
C PHE A 298 7.98 2.40 -4.82
N ASN A 299 8.57 2.58 -3.64
CA ASN A 299 9.92 2.13 -3.32
C ASN A 299 10.00 1.56 -1.90
N PHE A 300 11.02 0.76 -1.61
CA PHE A 300 11.12 0.07 -0.33
C PHE A 300 11.52 0.96 0.86
N GLU A 301 12.01 2.18 0.63
CA GLU A 301 12.40 3.07 1.72
C GLU A 301 11.22 3.86 2.29
N ARG A 302 10.39 4.46 1.42
CA ARG A 302 9.25 5.30 1.84
C ARG A 302 7.93 4.98 1.16
N MET A 303 7.87 3.84 0.46
CA MET A 303 6.65 3.29 -0.13
C MET A 303 6.00 4.31 -1.09
N GLN A 304 4.83 4.85 -0.75
CA GLN A 304 4.03 5.75 -1.59
C GLN A 304 4.32 7.25 -1.37
N ALA A 305 5.35 7.60 -0.58
CA ALA A 305 5.61 8.98 -0.14
C ALA A 305 5.66 10.02 -1.27
N ILE A 306 6.42 9.76 -2.35
CA ILE A 306 6.50 10.70 -3.48
C ILE A 306 5.13 10.89 -4.13
N GLY A 307 4.37 9.81 -4.36
CA GLY A 307 3.04 9.89 -4.97
C GLY A 307 2.04 10.64 -4.08
N PHE A 308 2.14 10.47 -2.76
CA PHE A 308 1.36 11.27 -1.81
C PHE A 308 1.71 12.75 -1.93
N CYS A 309 3.00 13.10 -1.93
CA CYS A 309 3.45 14.47 -2.11
C CYS A 309 2.96 15.06 -3.44
N VAL A 310 3.12 14.34 -4.56
CA VAL A 310 2.68 14.77 -5.89
C VAL A 310 1.17 15.00 -5.97
N SER A 311 0.39 14.15 -5.29
CA SER A 311 -1.06 14.30 -5.19
C SER A 311 -1.45 15.57 -4.43
N MET A 312 -0.68 15.95 -3.41
CA MET A 312 -0.94 17.12 -2.56
C MET A 312 -0.43 18.45 -3.15
N ILE A 313 0.52 18.42 -4.10
CA ILE A 313 1.13 19.64 -4.70
C ILE A 313 0.11 20.73 -5.09
N PRO A 314 -1.03 20.44 -5.75
CA PRO A 314 -1.99 21.48 -6.13
C PRO A 314 -2.56 22.23 -4.92
N ALA A 315 -2.95 21.50 -3.87
CA ALA A 315 -3.45 22.09 -2.63
C ALA A 315 -2.34 22.86 -1.90
N LEU A 316 -1.14 22.29 -1.75
CA LEU A 316 -0.02 22.94 -1.07
C LEU A 316 0.42 24.23 -1.77
N ARG A 317 0.49 24.21 -3.11
CA ARG A 317 0.88 25.38 -3.91
C ARG A 317 -0.12 26.52 -3.77
N ARG A 318 -1.41 26.19 -3.65
CA ARG A 318 -2.48 27.17 -3.41
C ARG A 318 -2.40 27.75 -2.00
N VAL A 319 -2.25 26.88 -1.00
CA VAL A 319 -2.25 27.23 0.42
C VAL A 319 -1.05 28.11 0.81
N TYR A 320 0.14 27.77 0.29
CA TYR A 320 1.41 28.45 0.60
C TYR A 320 1.93 29.33 -0.55
N LYS A 321 1.03 29.84 -1.41
CA LYS A 321 1.39 30.65 -2.58
C LYS A 321 2.32 31.83 -2.23
N ASP A 322 2.07 32.46 -1.09
CA ASP A 322 2.77 33.65 -0.63
C ASP A 322 3.85 33.35 0.43
N ASP A 323 4.10 32.08 0.74
CA ASP A 323 5.13 31.64 1.70
C ASP A 323 6.00 30.50 1.10
N PRO A 324 7.07 30.85 0.36
CA PRO A 324 7.96 29.87 -0.24
C PRO A 324 8.67 28.96 0.78
N GLN A 325 8.88 29.44 2.01
CA GLN A 325 9.57 28.66 3.04
C GLN A 325 8.64 27.60 3.61
N ALA A 326 7.42 27.98 3.99
CA ALA A 326 6.40 27.03 4.44
C ALA A 326 6.02 26.03 3.33
N TYR A 327 6.05 26.46 2.05
CA TYR A 327 5.86 25.56 0.93
C TYR A 327 6.93 24.46 0.88
N ARG A 328 8.23 24.80 1.00
CA ARG A 328 9.33 23.82 1.05
C ARG A 328 9.18 22.85 2.22
N GLU A 329 8.87 23.37 3.40
CA GLU A 329 8.67 22.55 4.60
C GLU A 329 7.47 21.60 4.44
N SER A 330 6.40 22.05 3.77
CA SER A 330 5.26 21.20 3.45
C SER A 330 5.62 20.05 2.51
N LEU A 331 6.44 20.32 1.47
CA LEU A 331 6.91 19.27 0.54
C LEU A 331 7.76 18.23 1.27
N GLN A 332 8.69 18.65 2.14
CA GLN A 332 9.52 17.74 2.93
C GLN A 332 8.69 16.84 3.84
N ARG A 333 7.73 17.42 4.57
CA ARG A 333 6.81 16.68 5.43
C ARG A 333 5.97 15.67 4.64
N HIS A 334 5.54 16.01 3.43
CA HIS A 334 4.74 15.11 2.62
C HIS A 334 5.54 14.04 1.88
N LEU A 335 6.88 14.14 1.87
CA LEU A 335 7.82 13.10 1.46
C LEU A 335 8.23 12.14 2.59
N GLU A 336 7.65 12.29 3.79
CA GLU A 336 7.75 11.29 4.84
C GLU A 336 7.03 9.98 4.45
N PHE A 337 7.41 8.89 5.12
CA PHE A 337 6.83 7.55 4.91
C PHE A 337 5.30 7.59 4.83
N PHE A 338 4.76 7.02 3.77
CA PHE A 338 3.32 6.84 3.60
C PHE A 338 3.07 5.50 2.90
N ASN A 339 2.28 4.63 3.52
CA ASN A 339 1.95 3.33 2.93
C ASN A 339 0.58 2.83 3.38
N THR A 340 -0.44 3.04 2.58
CA THR A 340 -1.80 2.55 2.86
C THR A 340 -2.45 2.03 1.58
N GLN A 341 -3.65 1.49 1.73
CA GLN A 341 -4.45 1.05 0.61
C GLN A 341 -4.74 2.26 -0.31
N PRO A 342 -4.45 2.20 -1.63
CA PRO A 342 -4.52 3.34 -2.54
C PRO A 342 -5.85 4.11 -2.53
N PHE A 343 -6.98 3.42 -2.44
CA PHE A 343 -8.29 4.06 -2.48
C PHE A 343 -8.67 4.72 -1.15
N LEU A 344 -8.25 4.13 -0.03
CA LEU A 344 -8.41 4.71 1.30
C LEU A 344 -7.27 5.67 1.68
N ALA A 345 -6.34 5.95 0.77
CA ALA A 345 -5.40 7.06 0.91
C ALA A 345 -6.07 8.42 0.67
N THR A 346 -7.11 8.47 -0.18
CA THR A 346 -7.73 9.74 -0.59
C THR A 346 -8.49 10.48 0.52
N PRO A 347 -9.15 9.81 1.49
CA PRO A 347 -9.66 10.50 2.68
C PRO A 347 -8.55 11.14 3.52
N ILE A 348 -7.39 10.48 3.66
CA ILE A 348 -6.24 11.07 4.35
C ILE A 348 -5.78 12.32 3.59
N MET A 349 -5.63 12.26 2.27
CA MET A 349 -5.26 13.42 1.46
C MET A 349 -6.22 14.60 1.67
N GLY A 350 -7.54 14.34 1.71
CA GLY A 350 -8.55 15.35 1.99
C GLY A 350 -8.39 15.98 3.38
N ILE A 351 -8.27 15.17 4.43
CA ILE A 351 -8.08 15.64 5.81
C ILE A 351 -6.82 16.49 5.92
N ILE A 352 -5.70 16.00 5.37
CA ILE A 352 -4.43 16.70 5.39
C ILE A 352 -4.51 18.02 4.60
N ALA A 353 -5.21 18.07 3.47
CA ALA A 353 -5.41 19.31 2.72
C ALA A 353 -6.13 20.38 3.55
N ALA A 354 -7.17 19.97 4.30
CA ALA A 354 -7.87 20.87 5.21
C ALA A 354 -6.98 21.34 6.39
N MET A 355 -6.19 20.43 6.97
CA MET A 355 -5.26 20.79 8.05
C MET A 355 -4.18 21.77 7.58
N GLU A 356 -3.61 21.56 6.39
CA GLU A 356 -2.61 22.46 5.79
C GLU A 356 -3.21 23.84 5.52
N GLU A 357 -4.43 23.90 4.99
CA GLU A 357 -5.13 25.16 4.77
C GLU A 357 -5.33 25.95 6.06
N LYS A 358 -5.85 25.31 7.11
CA LYS A 358 -6.10 25.96 8.39
C LYS A 358 -4.82 26.40 9.08
N LYS A 359 -3.75 25.59 9.00
CA LYS A 359 -2.42 25.97 9.46
C LYS A 359 -1.93 27.24 8.76
N ALA A 360 -2.09 27.35 7.44
CA ALA A 360 -1.68 28.52 6.66
C ALA A 360 -2.58 29.76 6.85
N VAL A 361 -3.72 29.61 7.54
CA VAL A 361 -4.59 30.71 7.98
C VAL A 361 -4.27 31.13 9.44
N GLY A 362 -3.35 30.44 10.10
CA GLY A 362 -2.86 30.79 11.45
C GLY A 362 -3.41 29.90 12.56
N ALA A 363 -4.09 28.80 12.25
CA ALA A 363 -4.49 27.83 13.28
C ALA A 363 -3.25 27.22 13.96
N ALA A 364 -3.33 27.01 15.27
CA ALA A 364 -2.24 26.47 16.10
C ALA A 364 -2.00 24.96 15.85
N ILE A 365 -1.61 24.61 14.62
CA ILE A 365 -1.36 23.24 14.15
C ILE A 365 0.13 23.05 13.94
N SER A 366 0.73 22.21 14.78
CA SER A 366 2.15 21.85 14.65
C SER A 366 2.38 20.92 13.45
N ASN A 367 3.60 20.94 12.90
CA ASN A 367 4.00 19.99 11.84
C ASN A 367 3.86 18.54 12.31
N ALA A 368 4.25 18.29 13.58
CA ALA A 368 4.15 16.99 14.22
C ALA A 368 2.70 16.48 14.27
N ALA A 369 1.71 17.37 14.42
CA ALA A 369 0.31 16.97 14.45
C ALA A 369 -0.20 16.51 13.08
N ILE A 370 0.17 17.21 12.00
CA ILE A 370 -0.15 16.81 10.61
C ILE A 370 0.46 15.43 10.32
N SER A 371 1.74 15.24 10.62
CA SER A 371 2.41 13.94 10.47
C SER A 371 1.79 12.87 11.37
N GLY A 372 1.41 13.21 12.60
CA GLY A 372 0.77 12.29 13.55
C GLY A 372 -0.58 11.77 13.06
N VAL A 373 -1.44 12.65 12.55
CA VAL A 373 -2.73 12.26 11.94
C VAL A 373 -2.50 11.38 10.71
N LYS A 374 -1.56 11.78 9.83
CA LYS A 374 -1.20 10.99 8.63
C LYS A 374 -0.76 9.57 9.00
N VAL A 375 0.20 9.43 9.93
CA VAL A 375 0.74 8.14 10.37
C VAL A 375 -0.30 7.31 11.13
N GLY A 376 -1.09 7.94 12.01
CA GLY A 376 -2.13 7.25 12.79
C GLY A 376 -3.26 6.67 11.92
N LEU A 377 -3.58 7.30 10.79
CA LEU A 377 -4.64 6.83 9.88
C LEU A 377 -4.15 5.81 8.84
N ILE A 378 -2.85 5.73 8.58
CA ILE A 378 -2.29 4.76 7.62
C ILE A 378 -2.65 3.32 8.01
N GLY A 379 -2.41 2.92 9.27
CA GLY A 379 -2.64 1.54 9.71
C GLY A 379 -4.09 1.07 9.67
N PRO A 380 -5.05 1.81 10.26
CA PRO A 380 -6.45 1.45 10.25
C PRO A 380 -7.03 1.38 8.84
N LEU A 381 -6.70 2.36 8.00
CA LEU A 381 -7.22 2.41 6.64
C LEU A 381 -6.56 1.35 5.74
N ALA A 382 -5.29 1.01 5.95
CA ALA A 382 -4.68 -0.15 5.29
C ALA A 382 -5.38 -1.44 5.71
N GLY A 383 -5.55 -1.67 7.02
CA GLY A 383 -6.13 -2.91 7.52
C GLY A 383 -7.62 -3.10 7.24
N VAL A 384 -8.37 -2.03 6.98
CA VAL A 384 -9.75 -2.11 6.48
C VAL A 384 -9.78 -2.20 4.95
N GLY A 385 -9.00 -1.35 4.29
CA GLY A 385 -9.02 -1.22 2.84
C GLY A 385 -8.52 -2.48 2.14
N ASP A 386 -7.38 -3.00 2.57
CA ASP A 386 -6.75 -4.09 1.85
C ASP A 386 -7.65 -5.38 1.85
N PRO A 387 -8.30 -5.81 2.94
CA PRO A 387 -9.24 -6.94 2.89
C PRO A 387 -10.51 -6.68 2.08
N ILE A 388 -11.00 -5.44 2.07
CA ILE A 388 -12.18 -5.06 1.28
C ILE A 388 -11.84 -5.10 -0.20
N PHE A 389 -10.79 -4.40 -0.62
CA PHE A 389 -10.47 -4.21 -2.03
C PHE A 389 -9.67 -5.38 -2.60
N TRP A 390 -8.63 -5.83 -1.91
CA TRP A 390 -7.75 -6.90 -2.39
C TRP A 390 -8.21 -8.29 -1.97
N GLY A 391 -8.84 -8.42 -0.80
CA GLY A 391 -9.33 -9.70 -0.30
C GLY A 391 -10.72 -10.11 -0.81
N THR A 392 -11.62 -9.15 -1.01
CA THR A 392 -13.03 -9.43 -1.37
C THR A 392 -13.40 -8.90 -2.74
N LEU A 393 -13.36 -7.58 -2.94
CA LEU A 393 -13.92 -6.94 -4.12
C LEU A 393 -13.21 -7.36 -5.40
N ARG A 394 -11.87 -7.26 -5.43
CA ARG A 394 -11.09 -7.65 -6.61
C ARG A 394 -11.24 -9.14 -6.91
N PRO A 395 -11.04 -10.09 -5.96
CA PRO A 395 -11.19 -11.51 -6.27
C PRO A 395 -12.60 -11.90 -6.71
N VAL A 396 -13.65 -11.33 -6.11
CA VAL A 396 -15.04 -11.62 -6.51
C VAL A 396 -15.33 -11.14 -7.93
N LEU A 397 -15.00 -9.89 -8.25
CA LEU A 397 -15.20 -9.35 -9.60
C LEU A 397 -14.31 -10.05 -10.63
N ALA A 398 -13.07 -10.36 -10.26
CA ALA A 398 -12.12 -11.07 -11.11
C ALA A 398 -12.59 -12.50 -11.39
N ALA A 399 -13.05 -13.25 -10.38
CA ALA A 399 -13.58 -14.60 -10.54
C ALA A 399 -14.84 -14.61 -11.41
N LEU A 400 -15.74 -13.65 -11.22
CA LEU A 400 -16.92 -13.49 -12.07
C LEU A 400 -16.54 -13.20 -13.53
N GLY A 401 -15.65 -12.23 -13.75
CA GLY A 401 -15.15 -11.87 -15.08
C GLY A 401 -14.40 -13.03 -15.75
N ALA A 402 -13.57 -13.75 -14.99
CA ALA A 402 -12.83 -14.92 -15.43
C ALA A 402 -13.78 -16.07 -15.83
N GLY A 403 -14.80 -16.36 -15.01
CA GLY A 403 -15.79 -17.40 -15.31
C GLY A 403 -16.50 -17.17 -16.64
N ILE A 404 -16.85 -15.92 -16.96
CA ILE A 404 -17.43 -15.55 -18.26
C ILE A 404 -16.37 -15.62 -19.38
N ALA A 405 -15.14 -15.18 -19.12
CA ALA A 405 -14.05 -15.23 -20.08
C ALA A 405 -13.67 -16.65 -20.52
N LEU A 406 -13.84 -17.65 -19.66
CA LEU A 406 -13.64 -19.06 -20.01
C LEU A 406 -14.60 -19.55 -21.12
N THR A 407 -15.68 -18.83 -21.41
CA THR A 407 -16.56 -19.09 -22.57
C THR A 407 -16.09 -18.42 -23.87
N GLY A 408 -14.98 -17.66 -23.82
CA GLY A 408 -14.45 -16.86 -24.94
C GLY A 408 -15.08 -15.47 -25.08
N SER A 409 -15.98 -15.08 -24.17
CA SER A 409 -16.71 -13.82 -24.25
C SER A 409 -15.94 -12.62 -23.69
N ILE A 410 -15.88 -11.53 -24.46
CA ILE A 410 -15.29 -10.23 -24.05
C ILE A 410 -16.06 -9.56 -22.91
N VAL A 411 -17.30 -9.99 -22.64
CA VAL A 411 -18.11 -9.47 -21.54
C VAL A 411 -17.42 -9.72 -20.19
N GLY A 412 -16.68 -10.82 -20.04
CA GLY A 412 -15.95 -11.13 -18.80
C GLY A 412 -14.91 -10.07 -18.42
N PRO A 413 -13.89 -9.83 -19.27
CA PRO A 413 -12.90 -8.77 -19.05
C PRO A 413 -13.51 -7.37 -18.91
N LEU A 414 -14.52 -7.04 -19.71
CA LEU A 414 -15.17 -5.72 -19.69
C LEU A 414 -15.95 -5.50 -18.38
N LEU A 415 -16.68 -6.51 -17.91
CA LEU A 415 -17.41 -6.46 -16.65
C LEU A 415 -16.47 -6.24 -15.47
N PHE A 416 -15.37 -7.00 -15.39
CA PHE A 416 -14.35 -6.81 -14.36
C PHE A 416 -13.78 -5.40 -14.41
N PHE A 417 -13.31 -4.96 -15.59
CA PHE A 417 -12.64 -3.68 -15.75
C PHE A 417 -13.55 -2.51 -15.40
N VAL A 418 -14.79 -2.49 -15.92
CA VAL A 418 -15.73 -1.39 -15.68
C VAL A 418 -16.22 -1.37 -14.24
N ALA A 419 -16.65 -2.52 -13.70
CA ALA A 419 -17.19 -2.57 -12.34
C ALA A 419 -16.13 -2.19 -11.30
N PHE A 420 -14.90 -2.73 -11.43
CA PHE A 420 -13.83 -2.40 -10.51
C PHE A 420 -13.43 -0.93 -10.60
N ASN A 421 -13.26 -0.40 -11.82
CA ASN A 421 -12.88 1.01 -12.02
C ASN A 421 -13.96 1.98 -11.52
N LEU A 422 -15.24 1.66 -11.71
CA LEU A 422 -16.33 2.48 -11.20
C LEU A 422 -16.29 2.56 -9.68
N ILE A 423 -16.18 1.42 -8.99
CA ILE A 423 -16.19 1.38 -7.53
C ILE A 423 -14.98 2.16 -6.97
N ARG A 424 -13.77 1.89 -7.46
CA ARG A 424 -12.58 2.62 -6.96
C ARG A 424 -12.66 4.13 -7.23
N LEU A 425 -13.16 4.56 -8.39
CA LEU A 425 -13.20 5.98 -8.75
C LEU A 425 -14.19 6.73 -7.86
N LEU A 426 -15.32 6.10 -7.56
CA LEU A 426 -16.28 6.61 -6.58
C LEU A 426 -15.66 6.67 -5.18
N THR A 427 -15.00 5.61 -4.72
CA THR A 427 -14.30 5.62 -3.43
C THR A 427 -13.26 6.74 -3.36
N ASN A 428 -12.43 6.89 -4.40
CA ASN A 428 -11.40 7.91 -4.44
C ASN A 428 -12.00 9.32 -4.42
N TRP A 429 -13.03 9.57 -5.24
CA TRP A 429 -13.70 10.86 -5.36
C TRP A 429 -14.37 11.27 -4.05
N TYR A 430 -15.24 10.41 -3.52
CA TYR A 430 -15.90 10.67 -2.25
C TYR A 430 -14.90 10.74 -1.11
N GLY A 431 -13.83 9.95 -1.14
CA GLY A 431 -12.76 9.99 -0.15
C GLY A 431 -12.09 11.36 -0.07
N VAL A 432 -11.61 11.93 -1.18
CA VAL A 432 -11.02 13.29 -1.17
C VAL A 432 -12.02 14.31 -0.65
N MET A 433 -13.23 14.33 -1.21
CA MET A 433 -14.21 15.39 -0.94
C MET A 433 -14.75 15.32 0.49
N TYR A 434 -15.10 14.12 0.95
CA TYR A 434 -15.59 13.89 2.31
C TYR A 434 -14.46 14.08 3.33
N GLY A 435 -13.26 13.58 3.03
CA GLY A 435 -12.08 13.77 3.88
C GLY A 435 -11.75 15.24 4.08
N TYR A 436 -11.83 16.06 3.03
CA TYR A 436 -11.61 17.50 3.15
C TYR A 436 -12.71 18.19 3.99
N ALA A 437 -13.99 17.88 3.72
CA ALA A 437 -15.11 18.46 4.48
C ALA A 437 -15.02 18.12 5.98
N LYS A 438 -14.77 16.85 6.32
CA LYS A 438 -14.57 16.41 7.70
C LYS A 438 -13.27 16.93 8.30
N GLY A 439 -12.21 17.04 7.53
CA GLY A 439 -10.96 17.68 7.97
C GLY A 439 -11.19 19.13 8.38
N THR A 440 -11.98 19.90 7.62
CA THR A 440 -12.32 21.28 8.00
C THR A 440 -13.14 21.34 9.29
N GLU A 441 -14.18 20.51 9.43
CA GLU A 441 -14.99 20.44 10.66
C GLU A 441 -14.13 20.07 11.89
N LEU A 442 -13.30 19.03 11.74
CA LEU A 442 -12.41 18.56 12.80
C LEU A 442 -11.50 19.68 13.28
N VAL A 443 -10.95 20.49 12.36
CA VAL A 443 -10.03 21.57 12.68
C VAL A 443 -10.72 22.84 13.19
N ASP A 444 -11.95 23.12 12.75
CA ASP A 444 -12.72 24.28 13.22
C ASP A 444 -13.21 24.12 14.67
N GLU A 445 -13.32 22.89 15.16
CA GLU A 445 -13.67 22.58 16.56
C GLU A 445 -12.45 22.42 17.49
N MET A 446 -11.23 22.67 16.99
CA MET A 446 -9.95 22.39 17.66
C MET A 446 -9.37 23.60 18.40
N GLY A 447 -9.85 23.82 19.62
CA GLY A 447 -9.06 24.46 20.68
C GLY A 447 -8.52 23.40 21.68
N GLY A 448 -7.25 23.50 22.08
CA GLY A 448 -6.67 22.78 23.23
C GLY A 448 -6.37 21.27 23.06
N ASN A 449 -6.63 20.50 24.11
CA ASN A 449 -6.24 19.09 24.34
C ASN A 449 -6.78 18.07 23.31
N LYS A 450 -7.65 18.49 22.39
CA LYS A 450 -8.25 17.64 21.34
C LYS A 450 -7.25 17.18 20.26
N MET A 451 -6.21 17.96 19.97
CA MET A 451 -5.15 17.53 19.03
C MET A 451 -4.38 16.32 19.54
N ARG A 452 -4.15 16.29 20.85
CA ARG A 452 -3.58 15.14 21.56
C ARG A 452 -4.54 13.95 21.50
N CYS A 453 -5.82 14.15 21.79
CA CYS A 453 -6.84 13.09 21.69
C CYS A 453 -6.94 12.50 20.28
N LEU A 454 -6.90 13.32 19.22
CA LEU A 454 -6.93 12.83 17.85
C LEU A 454 -5.68 12.01 17.52
N THR A 455 -4.49 12.53 17.86
CA THR A 455 -3.22 11.85 17.57
C THR A 455 -3.08 10.53 18.36
N GLU A 456 -3.41 10.53 19.65
CA GLU A 456 -3.35 9.33 20.49
C GLU A 456 -4.45 8.32 20.13
N GLY A 457 -5.68 8.77 19.88
CA GLY A 457 -6.79 7.91 19.47
C GLY A 457 -6.55 7.21 18.13
N SER A 458 -6.04 7.95 17.13
CA SER A 458 -5.59 7.34 15.88
C SER A 458 -4.45 6.35 16.11
N SER A 459 -3.58 6.60 17.09
CA SER A 459 -2.48 5.70 17.41
C SER A 459 -2.95 4.38 18.03
N VAL A 460 -3.92 4.44 18.95
CA VAL A 460 -4.56 3.25 19.56
C VAL A 460 -5.23 2.38 18.49
N LEU A 461 -6.05 3.00 17.64
CA LEU A 461 -6.72 2.32 16.55
C LEU A 461 -5.70 1.68 15.59
N GLY A 462 -4.66 2.45 15.21
CA GLY A 462 -3.62 2.00 14.28
C GLY A 462 -2.83 0.82 14.80
N LEU A 463 -2.42 0.84 16.07
CA LEU A 463 -1.63 -0.24 16.65
C LEU A 463 -2.43 -1.53 16.80
N LEU A 464 -3.70 -1.43 17.21
CA LEU A 464 -4.56 -2.60 17.33
C LEU A 464 -4.78 -3.27 15.97
N VAL A 465 -5.05 -2.49 14.93
CA VAL A 465 -5.19 -3.04 13.56
C VAL A 465 -3.85 -3.59 13.05
N MET A 466 -2.73 -2.95 13.35
CA MET A 466 -1.40 -3.45 12.96
C MET A 466 -1.07 -4.79 13.60
N GLY A 467 -1.44 -5.02 14.87
CA GLY A 467 -1.28 -6.32 15.51
C GLY A 467 -2.04 -7.42 14.78
N ALA A 468 -3.26 -7.11 14.35
CA ALA A 468 -4.08 -8.05 13.59
C ALA A 468 -3.55 -8.31 12.17
N LEU A 469 -2.97 -7.30 11.52
CA LEU A 469 -2.32 -7.44 10.23
C LEU A 469 -1.10 -8.36 10.30
N VAL A 470 -0.26 -8.22 11.32
CA VAL A 470 0.88 -9.12 11.55
C VAL A 470 0.41 -10.57 11.63
N ALA A 471 -0.66 -10.84 12.39
CA ALA A 471 -1.20 -12.19 12.56
C ALA A 471 -1.83 -12.78 11.29
N LYS A 472 -2.63 -12.01 10.56
CA LYS A 472 -3.42 -12.55 9.44
C LYS A 472 -2.70 -12.52 8.11
N TRP A 473 -1.82 -11.55 7.89
CA TRP A 473 -1.27 -11.22 6.56
C TRP A 473 0.25 -11.36 6.46
N THR A 474 0.86 -11.99 7.46
CA THR A 474 2.24 -12.45 7.38
C THR A 474 2.22 -13.97 7.29
N THR A 475 2.76 -14.52 6.21
CA THR A 475 2.85 -15.96 6.01
C THR A 475 4.28 -16.42 6.19
N VAL A 476 4.50 -17.30 7.16
CA VAL A 476 5.76 -18.03 7.35
C VAL A 476 5.38 -19.50 7.46
N ASN A 477 5.93 -20.35 6.60
CA ASN A 477 5.72 -21.79 6.65
C ASN A 477 7.05 -22.48 6.86
N MET A 478 7.14 -23.31 7.91
CA MET A 478 8.33 -24.07 8.28
C MET A 478 8.04 -25.57 8.15
N PRO A 479 8.27 -26.19 6.97
CA PRO A 479 7.84 -27.55 6.67
C PRO A 479 8.72 -28.63 7.32
N LEU A 480 9.79 -28.26 8.02
CA LEU A 480 10.74 -29.20 8.62
C LEU A 480 10.02 -30.17 9.57
N VAL A 481 9.94 -31.45 9.18
CA VAL A 481 9.32 -32.52 9.94
C VAL A 481 10.28 -32.99 11.03
N LEU A 482 9.85 -32.93 12.29
CA LEU A 482 10.63 -33.35 13.44
C LEU A 482 10.31 -34.78 13.88
N SER A 483 9.05 -35.20 13.73
CA SER A 483 8.62 -36.56 14.06
C SER A 483 7.38 -36.95 13.27
N THR A 484 7.27 -38.23 12.91
CA THR A 484 6.04 -38.81 12.34
C THR A 484 5.48 -39.84 13.31
N TYR A 485 4.19 -39.78 13.61
CA TYR A 485 3.49 -40.82 14.37
C TYR A 485 2.21 -41.24 13.65
N THR A 486 1.82 -42.50 13.85
CA THR A 486 0.58 -43.04 13.28
C THR A 486 -0.55 -42.86 14.29
N ASP A 487 -1.62 -42.16 13.91
CA ASP A 487 -2.80 -42.02 14.75
C ASP A 487 -3.56 -43.37 14.84
N SER A 488 -4.41 -43.49 15.85
CA SER A 488 -5.38 -44.56 16.10
C SER A 488 -6.25 -44.97 14.90
N ARG A 489 -6.30 -44.17 13.83
CA ARG A 489 -7.00 -44.43 12.57
C ARG A 489 -6.10 -44.94 11.43
N GLY A 490 -4.80 -45.14 11.67
CA GLY A 490 -3.82 -45.59 10.66
C GLY A 490 -3.25 -44.48 9.77
N GLU A 491 -3.61 -43.22 9.99
CA GLU A 491 -3.09 -42.05 9.27
C GLU A 491 -1.72 -41.63 9.83
N VAL A 492 -0.72 -41.41 8.96
CA VAL A 492 0.61 -40.94 9.35
C VAL A 492 0.58 -39.42 9.46
N ILE A 493 0.69 -38.89 10.68
CA ILE A 493 0.73 -37.45 10.95
C ILE A 493 2.18 -37.02 11.16
N ALA A 494 2.64 -36.08 10.32
CA ALA A 494 3.96 -35.45 10.47
C ALA A 494 3.85 -34.22 11.38
N THR A 495 4.58 -34.22 12.49
CA THR A 495 4.76 -33.04 13.36
C THR A 495 5.89 -32.18 12.82
N THR A 496 5.58 -30.95 12.41
CA THR A 496 6.56 -29.99 11.90
C THR A 496 6.98 -29.01 12.98
N VAL A 497 8.06 -28.26 12.73
CA VAL A 497 8.42 -27.10 13.58
C VAL A 497 7.23 -26.13 13.69
N GLN A 498 6.53 -25.88 12.58
CA GLN A 498 5.37 -25.00 12.53
C GLN A 498 4.26 -25.46 13.48
N SER A 499 3.91 -26.75 13.50
CA SER A 499 2.80 -27.24 14.34
C SER A 499 3.11 -27.15 15.85
N ILE A 500 4.37 -27.29 16.25
CA ILE A 500 4.79 -27.09 17.64
C ILE A 500 4.66 -25.62 18.05
N LEU A 501 5.13 -24.71 17.19
CA LEU A 501 5.03 -23.27 17.45
C LEU A 501 3.57 -22.80 17.47
N ASP A 502 2.75 -23.29 16.54
CA ASP A 502 1.32 -22.97 16.50
C ASP A 502 0.56 -23.54 17.71
N SER A 503 1.03 -24.63 18.30
CA SER A 503 0.48 -25.16 19.56
C SER A 503 0.74 -24.25 20.77
N LEU A 504 1.84 -23.49 20.76
CA LEU A 504 2.11 -22.46 21.78
C LEU A 504 1.29 -21.20 21.50
N MET A 505 1.40 -20.67 20.28
CA MET A 505 0.66 -19.51 19.81
C MET A 505 0.78 -19.40 18.28
N PRO A 506 -0.34 -19.52 17.54
CA PRO A 506 -0.29 -19.33 16.10
C PRO A 506 0.24 -17.94 15.72
N GLY A 507 1.09 -17.88 14.71
CA GLY A 507 1.67 -16.60 14.24
C GLY A 507 2.80 -16.04 15.13
N ILE A 508 3.33 -16.80 16.08
CA ILE A 508 4.45 -16.36 16.93
C ILE A 508 5.70 -15.97 16.12
N VAL A 509 5.97 -16.66 15.01
CA VAL A 509 7.12 -16.38 14.14
C VAL A 509 7.00 -14.99 13.49
N PRO A 510 5.89 -14.65 12.78
CA PRO A 510 5.59 -13.29 12.34
C PRO A 510 5.73 -12.21 13.43
N LEU A 511 5.25 -12.49 14.64
CA LEU A 511 5.32 -11.56 15.76
C LEU A 511 6.78 -11.28 16.16
N LEU A 512 7.58 -12.32 16.34
CA LEU A 512 9.00 -12.21 16.69
C LEU A 512 9.80 -11.51 15.59
N MET A 513 9.53 -11.82 14.32
CA MET A 513 10.16 -11.13 13.18
C MET A 513 9.82 -9.64 13.15
N THR A 514 8.58 -9.27 13.48
CA THR A 514 8.17 -7.88 13.59
C THR A 514 8.92 -7.16 14.70
N PHE A 515 9.04 -7.76 15.88
CA PHE A 515 9.83 -7.19 16.98
C PHE A 515 11.32 -7.09 16.67
N ALA A 516 11.90 -8.07 15.98
CA ALA A 516 13.28 -8.01 15.52
C ALA A 516 13.49 -6.83 14.55
N CYS A 517 12.59 -6.64 13.58
CA CYS A 517 12.66 -5.49 12.67
C CYS A 517 12.51 -4.16 13.40
N MET A 518 11.56 -4.06 14.35
CA MET A 518 11.40 -2.86 15.18
C MET A 518 12.67 -2.53 15.98
N TYR A 519 13.33 -3.55 16.54
CA TYR A 519 14.58 -3.38 17.28
C TYR A 519 15.71 -2.81 16.40
N PHE A 520 15.89 -3.33 15.20
CA PHE A 520 16.91 -2.83 14.27
C PHE A 520 16.59 -1.42 13.75
N LEU A 521 15.32 -1.12 13.47
CA LEU A 521 14.90 0.24 13.10
C LEU A 521 15.15 1.25 14.22
N LYS A 522 14.94 0.87 15.49
CA LYS A 522 15.29 1.72 16.66
C LYS A 522 16.80 1.96 16.78
N LYS A 523 17.63 1.03 16.31
CA LYS A 523 19.09 1.20 16.21
C LYS A 523 19.54 2.02 14.99
N GLY A 524 18.61 2.55 14.20
CA GLY A 524 18.91 3.35 13.02
C GLY A 524 19.36 2.53 11.80
N VAL A 525 19.13 1.21 11.79
CA VAL A 525 19.38 0.37 10.61
C VAL A 525 18.44 0.80 9.49
N ASN A 526 18.99 0.95 8.27
CA ASN A 526 18.22 1.34 7.10
C ASN A 526 17.15 0.27 6.77
N PRO A 527 15.87 0.63 6.57
CA PRO A 527 14.80 -0.29 6.17
C PRO A 527 15.15 -1.16 4.94
N LEU A 528 15.90 -0.61 3.98
CA LEU A 528 16.33 -1.33 2.78
C LEU A 528 17.25 -2.50 3.14
N ILE A 529 18.15 -2.32 4.12
CA ILE A 529 19.05 -3.39 4.58
C ILE A 529 18.25 -4.51 5.24
N LEU A 530 17.21 -4.17 6.01
CA LEU A 530 16.32 -5.17 6.61
C LEU A 530 15.56 -5.96 5.55
N ILE A 531 15.05 -5.27 4.53
CA ILE A 531 14.38 -5.90 3.39
C ILE A 531 15.32 -6.85 2.64
N CYS A 532 16.53 -6.41 2.30
CA CYS A 532 17.53 -7.27 1.67
C CYS A 532 17.93 -8.45 2.57
N GLY A 533 18.03 -8.24 3.88
CA GLY A 533 18.29 -9.29 4.85
C GLY A 533 17.17 -10.35 4.91
N LEU A 534 15.91 -9.93 4.87
CA LEU A 534 14.77 -10.84 4.84
C LEU A 534 14.67 -11.60 3.51
N PHE A 535 15.01 -10.98 2.38
CA PHE A 535 15.12 -11.69 1.11
C PHE A 535 16.21 -12.76 1.14
N ALA A 536 17.39 -12.41 1.67
CA ALA A 536 18.46 -13.39 1.85
C ALA A 536 18.04 -14.52 2.79
N LEU A 537 17.33 -14.19 3.87
CA LEU A 537 16.79 -15.17 4.82
C LEU A 537 15.81 -16.15 4.17
N GLY A 538 14.88 -15.69 3.33
CA GLY A 538 13.97 -16.62 2.66
C GLY A 538 14.63 -17.43 1.55
N ILE A 539 15.61 -16.88 0.82
CA ILE A 539 16.40 -17.65 -0.16
C ILE A 539 17.23 -18.74 0.51
N VAL A 540 18.02 -18.39 1.53
CA VAL A 540 18.86 -19.34 2.27
C VAL A 540 18.00 -20.33 3.05
N GLY A 541 16.90 -19.85 3.65
CA GLY A 541 15.98 -20.69 4.41
C GLY A 541 15.24 -21.70 3.54
N TYR A 542 14.83 -21.33 2.32
CA TYR A 542 14.30 -22.27 1.34
C TYR A 542 15.36 -23.28 0.89
N ALA A 543 16.59 -22.83 0.59
CA ALA A 543 17.70 -23.70 0.21
C ALA A 543 18.03 -24.76 1.29
N ALA A 544 17.88 -24.38 2.57
CA ALA A 544 18.11 -25.24 3.72
C ALA A 544 16.89 -26.10 4.11
N GLY A 545 15.74 -25.94 3.43
CA GLY A 545 14.48 -26.62 3.78
C GLY A 545 13.81 -26.12 5.07
N LEU A 546 14.25 -24.97 5.60
CA LEU A 546 13.68 -24.33 6.80
C LEU A 546 12.38 -23.60 6.50
N PHE A 547 12.24 -23.03 5.31
CA PHE A 547 11.02 -22.35 4.86
C PHE A 547 10.49 -22.92 3.54
N ALA A 548 9.19 -22.79 3.29
CA ALA A 548 8.54 -23.17 2.01
C ALA A 548 7.39 -22.26 1.61
#